data_AF-A0A420JBL4-F1
#
_entry.id   AF-A0A420JBL4-F1
#
_cell.length_a   1.000
_cell.length_b   1.000
_cell.length_c   1.000
_cell.angle_alpha   90.00
_cell.angle_beta   90.00
_cell.angle_gamma   90.00
#
_symmetry.space_group_name_H-M   'P 1'
#
loop_
_entity.id
_entity.type
_entity.pdbx_description
1 polymer ?
#
loop_
_entity_poly.entity_id
_entity_poly.type
_entity_poly.pdbx_seq_one_letter_code
_entity_poly.pdbx_strand_id
1 'polypeptide(L)'
;MPSGSSQDSVDNLTSTPLKLKRRSSFSTTEFFSIIEQLLEAKRHGNISDNGFKKTVWQSMAESFIDPLKTRRECELNLSRIKAD
;
A
#
# COMPACT_ATOMS: atom_id res chain seq x y z
N MET A 1 -3.15 41.74 52.60
CA MET A 1 -3.73 41.47 51.28
C MET A 1 -3.16 40.15 50.78
N PRO A 2 -3.95 39.11 50.46
CA PRO A 2 -3.41 37.93 49.83
C PRO A 2 -3.51 38.09 48.30
N SER A 3 -2.35 38.03 47.64
CA SER A 3 -2.23 38.04 46.19
C SER A 3 -2.82 36.75 45.60
N GLY A 4 -3.67 36.93 44.59
CA GLY A 4 -4.47 35.88 43.96
C GLY A 4 -3.63 34.80 43.28
N SER A 5 -4.14 33.57 43.39
CA SER A 5 -3.76 32.43 42.57
C SER A 5 -4.09 32.71 41.11
N SER A 6 -3.08 32.81 40.26
CA SER A 6 -3.26 32.64 38.81
C SER A 6 -3.16 31.14 38.53
N GLN A 7 -4.31 30.50 38.30
CA GLN A 7 -4.34 29.20 37.63
C GLN A 7 -4.08 29.45 36.14
N ASP A 8 -2.85 29.20 35.70
CA ASP A 8 -2.56 29.01 34.28
C ASP A 8 -3.32 27.75 33.81
N SER A 9 -4.41 27.97 33.08
CA SER A 9 -5.12 26.95 32.33
C SER A 9 -4.21 26.53 31.18
N VAL A 10 -3.39 25.49 31.41
CA VAL A 10 -2.60 24.87 30.35
C VAL A 10 -3.57 24.07 29.50
N ASP A 11 -4.08 24.71 28.45
CA ASP A 11 -4.88 24.05 27.41
C ASP A 11 -4.04 22.92 26.81
N ASN A 12 -4.31 21.72 27.29
CA ASN A 12 -3.64 20.50 26.87
C ASN A 12 -4.11 20.20 25.43
N LEU A 13 -3.44 20.81 24.45
CA LEU A 13 -3.58 20.51 23.02
C LEU A 13 -3.20 19.04 22.83
N THR A 14 -4.20 18.18 22.97
CA THR A 14 -4.12 16.75 22.71
C THR A 14 -3.82 16.59 21.23
N SER A 15 -2.52 16.53 20.91
CA SER A 15 -2.05 16.21 19.57
C SER A 15 -2.48 14.79 19.26
N THR A 16 -3.63 14.63 18.61
CA THR A 16 -4.06 13.35 18.04
C THR A 16 -2.90 12.82 17.19
N PRO A 17 -2.30 11.65 17.50
CA PRO A 17 -1.29 11.10 16.63
C PRO A 17 -1.97 10.79 15.30
N LEU A 18 -1.63 11.56 14.26
CA LEU A 18 -1.99 11.26 12.89
C LEU A 18 -1.47 9.85 12.61
N LYS A 19 -2.37 8.86 12.65
CA LYS A 19 -2.05 7.48 12.30
C LYS A 19 -1.61 7.48 10.86
N LEU A 20 -0.30 7.56 10.64
CA LEU A 20 0.32 7.43 9.33
C LEU A 20 -0.18 6.11 8.77
N LYS A 21 -1.04 6.19 7.75
CA LYS A 21 -1.60 5.03 7.08
C LYS A 21 -0.42 4.25 6.52
N ARG A 22 -0.07 3.10 7.11
CA ARG A 22 1.00 2.25 6.60
C ARG A 22 0.70 1.96 5.15
N ARG A 23 1.55 2.46 4.25
CA ARG A 23 1.48 2.16 2.83
C ARG A 23 2.21 0.84 2.61
N SER A 24 1.65 -0.01 1.75
CA SER A 24 2.35 -1.16 1.23
C SER A 24 3.64 -0.68 0.55
N SER A 25 4.78 -1.26 0.94
CA SER A 25 6.07 -1.04 0.30
C SER A 25 6.50 -2.34 -0.38
N PHE A 26 6.82 -2.24 -1.68
CA PHE A 26 7.38 -3.35 -2.44
C PHE A 26 8.89 -3.23 -2.47
N SER A 27 9.58 -4.26 -2.01
CA SER A 27 11.03 -4.37 -2.20
C SER A 27 11.36 -4.66 -3.66
N THR A 28 12.60 -4.39 -4.06
CA THR A 28 13.10 -4.72 -5.40
C THR A 28 12.93 -6.21 -5.73
N THR A 29 13.15 -7.11 -4.77
CA THR A 29 12.96 -8.55 -4.96
C THR A 29 11.50 -8.92 -5.21
N GLU A 30 10.58 -8.35 -4.43
CA GLU A 30 9.14 -8.58 -4.64
C GLU A 30 8.68 -8.03 -5.98
N PHE A 31 9.26 -6.91 -6.40
CA PHE A 31 8.99 -6.33 -7.69
C PHE A 31 9.44 -7.22 -8.86
N PHE A 32 10.63 -7.82 -8.78
CA PHE A 32 11.05 -8.82 -9.76
C PHE A 32 10.13 -10.04 -9.76
N SER A 33 9.71 -10.51 -8.59
CA SER A 33 8.74 -11.62 -8.47
C SER A 33 7.40 -11.28 -9.14
N ILE A 34 6.90 -10.04 -8.98
CA ILE A 34 5.70 -9.56 -9.68
C ILE A 34 5.88 -9.65 -11.19
N ILE A 35 7.00 -9.16 -11.73
CA ILE A 35 7.28 -9.17 -13.17
C ILE A 35 7.33 -10.62 -13.70
N GLU A 36 8.01 -11.52 -13.01
CA GLU A 36 8.11 -12.93 -13.40
C GLU A 36 6.73 -13.59 -13.47
N GLN A 37 5.91 -13.39 -12.45
CA GLN A 37 4.53 -13.92 -12.41
C GLN A 37 3.66 -13.32 -13.54
N LEU A 38 3.84 -12.05 -13.90
CA LEU A 38 3.13 -11.44 -15.03
C LEU A 38 3.59 -11.98 -16.38
N LEU A 39 4.89 -12.20 -16.56
CA LEU A 39 5.43 -12.81 -17.77
C LEU A 39 4.89 -14.24 -17.94
N GLU A 40 4.83 -15.00 -16.86
CA GLU A 40 4.23 -16.33 -16.85
C GLU A 40 2.73 -16.28 -17.14
N ALA A 41 1.98 -15.38 -16.51
CA ALA A 41 0.56 -15.18 -16.79
C ALA A 41 0.31 -14.81 -18.25
N LYS A 42 1.19 -14.01 -18.86
CA LYS A 42 1.14 -13.65 -20.27
C LYS A 42 1.34 -14.88 -21.16
N ARG A 43 2.32 -15.74 -20.84
CA ARG A 43 2.58 -17.00 -21.58
C ARG A 43 1.39 -17.95 -21.53
N HIS A 44 0.68 -18.00 -20.41
CA HIS A 44 -0.54 -18.82 -20.23
C HIS A 44 -1.82 -18.20 -20.83
N GLY A 45 -1.73 -17.04 -21.49
CA GLY A 45 -2.91 -16.38 -22.07
C GLY A 45 -3.88 -15.81 -21.03
N ASN A 46 -3.41 -15.49 -19.82
CA ASN A 46 -4.23 -14.89 -18.75
C ASN A 46 -4.40 -13.36 -18.92
N ILE A 47 -4.70 -12.96 -20.15
CA ILE A 47 -4.94 -11.60 -20.56
C ILE A 47 -6.46 -11.42 -20.75
N SER A 48 -6.93 -10.19 -20.57
CA SER A 48 -8.29 -9.67 -20.74
C SER A 48 -8.21 -8.38 -21.55
N ASP A 49 -9.35 -7.86 -21.99
CA ASP A 49 -9.41 -6.65 -22.84
C ASP A 49 -8.70 -5.43 -22.21
N ASN A 50 -8.63 -5.37 -20.87
CA ASN A 50 -7.98 -4.29 -20.11
C ASN A 50 -6.61 -4.66 -19.50
N GLY A 51 -5.97 -5.75 -19.94
CA GLY A 51 -4.69 -6.23 -19.39
C GLY A 51 -4.83 -7.58 -18.68
N PHE A 52 -4.10 -7.83 -17.60
CA PHE A 52 -4.16 -9.14 -16.92
C PHE A 52 -5.51 -9.39 -16.23
N LYS A 53 -5.97 -10.65 -16.24
CA LYS A 53 -7.20 -11.07 -15.54
C LYS A 53 -7.10 -10.77 -14.04
N LYS A 54 -8.24 -10.44 -13.41
CA LYS A 54 -8.33 -10.20 -11.95
C LYS A 54 -7.73 -11.33 -11.10
N THR A 55 -7.86 -12.58 -11.57
CA THR A 55 -7.33 -13.77 -10.90
C THR A 55 -5.81 -13.78 -10.82
N VAL A 56 -5.11 -13.22 -11.81
CA VAL A 56 -3.64 -13.10 -11.81
C VAL A 56 -3.20 -12.20 -10.66
N TRP A 57 -3.81 -11.03 -10.56
CA TRP A 57 -3.52 -10.06 -9.51
C TRP A 57 -3.87 -10.57 -8.12
N GLN A 58 -4.95 -11.35 -8.02
CA GLN A 58 -5.38 -11.93 -6.76
C GLN A 58 -4.39 -13.01 -6.30
N SER A 59 -4.02 -13.94 -7.19
CA SER A 59 -3.03 -14.97 -6.89
C SER A 59 -1.69 -14.37 -6.46
N MET A 60 -1.28 -13.26 -7.07
CA MET A 60 -0.07 -12.55 -6.72
C MET A 60 -0.17 -11.89 -5.34
N ALA A 61 -1.29 -11.22 -5.04
CA ALA A 61 -1.54 -10.65 -3.73
C ALA A 61 -1.50 -11.73 -2.62
N GLU A 62 -2.07 -12.90 -2.89
CA GLU A 62 -2.06 -14.06 -1.99
C GLU A 62 -0.66 -14.66 -1.80
N SER A 63 0.27 -14.44 -2.74
CA SER A 63 1.67 -14.86 -2.59
C SER A 63 2.46 -14.01 -1.59
N PHE A 64 1.97 -12.82 -1.26
CA PHE A 64 2.61 -11.95 -0.27
C PHE A 64 2.10 -12.24 1.14
N ILE A 65 3.03 -12.32 2.10
CA ILE A 65 2.72 -12.44 3.53
C ILE A 65 2.09 -11.13 4.06
N ASP A 66 2.38 -9.99 3.41
CA ASP A 66 1.92 -8.67 3.84
C ASP A 66 0.45 -8.43 3.45
N PRO A 67 -0.47 -8.30 4.42
CA PRO A 67 -1.88 -8.05 4.15
C PRO A 67 -2.15 -6.68 3.49
N LEU A 68 -1.18 -5.76 3.51
CA LEU A 68 -1.29 -4.49 2.80
C LEU A 68 -1.09 -4.66 1.29
N LYS A 69 -0.50 -5.77 0.83
CA LYS A 69 -0.24 -6.06 -0.60
C LYS A 69 -1.45 -6.69 -1.26
N THR A 70 -2.54 -5.93 -1.27
CA THR A 70 -3.79 -6.35 -1.91
C THR A 70 -3.65 -6.42 -3.43
N ARG A 71 -4.62 -7.08 -4.07
CA ARG A 71 -4.79 -7.09 -5.54
C ARG A 71 -4.63 -5.69 -6.16
N ARG A 72 -5.29 -4.70 -5.54
CA ARG A 72 -5.30 -3.31 -6.00
C ARG A 72 -3.93 -2.65 -5.88
N GLU A 73 -3.20 -2.94 -4.80
CA GLU A 73 -1.84 -2.43 -4.64
C GLU A 73 -0.88 -3.01 -5.67
N CYS A 74 -1.01 -4.29 -6.02
CA CYS A 74 -0.22 -4.90 -7.09
C CYS A 74 -0.50 -4.24 -8.45
N GLU A 75 -1.78 -4.05 -8.80
CA GLU A 75 -2.21 -3.36 -10.04
C GLU A 75 -1.69 -1.91 -10.11
N LEU A 76 -1.77 -1.17 -8.99
CA LEU A 76 -1.31 0.22 -8.91
C LEU A 76 0.21 0.32 -9.03
N ASN A 77 0.95 -0.59 -8.40
CA ASN A 77 2.41 -0.59 -8.50
C ASN A 77 2.88 -0.90 -9.92
N LEU A 78 2.23 -1.83 -10.64
CA LEU A 78 2.54 -2.03 -12.06
C LEU A 78 2.25 -0.76 -12.88
N SER A 79 1.10 -0.13 -12.64
CA SER A 79 0.68 1.04 -13.41
C SER A 79 1.64 2.22 -13.29
N ARG A 80 2.34 2.37 -12.15
CA ARG A 80 3.36 3.41 -11.94
C ARG A 80 4.59 3.22 -12.83
N ILE A 81 4.94 1.98 -13.15
CA ILE A 81 6.10 1.66 -13.98
C ILE A 81 5.83 2.00 -15.45
N LYS A 82 4.59 1.82 -15.90
CA LYS A 82 4.21 2.13 -17.30
C LYS A 82 4.23 3.64 -17.59
N ALA A 83 4.29 4.49 -16.56
CA ALA A 83 4.23 5.94 -16.68
C ALA A 83 5.62 6.62 -16.81
N ASP A 84 6.71 5.86 -16.62
CA ASP A 84 8.09 6.24 -16.96
C ASP A 84 8.49 5.62 -18.31
#